data_AF-A0AA43U9S9-F1
#
_entry.id   AF-A0AA43U9S9-F1
#
_cell.length_a   1.000
_cell.length_b   1.000
_cell.length_c   1.000
_cell.angle_alpha   90.00
_cell.angle_beta   90.00
_cell.angle_gamma   90.00
#
_symmetry.space_group_name_H-M   'P 1'
#
loop_
_entity.id
_entity.type
_entity.pdbx_description
1 polymer ?
#
loop_
_entity_poly.entity_id
_entity_poly.type
_entity_poly.pdbx_seq_one_letter_code
_entity_poly.pdbx_strand_id
1 'polypeptide(L)'
;MTSKMLLEQYMAERHALGFGLKTDEGCIRRFLRDFAEPDDGVLSFTKEYVLNHIGNRLNVQTNTILRDVSAINGFLDFAIRKGHTAYKIPPKSLPKENLNFRAYIFTDDEIERMLIAADHVPFTE
;
A
#
# COMPACT_ATOMS: atom_id res chain seq x y z
N MET A 1 11.24 -3.63 21.84
CA MET A 1 10.12 -2.87 21.22
C MET A 1 9.42 -3.83 20.27
N THR A 2 8.08 -3.90 20.25
CA THR A 2 7.38 -4.81 19.32
C THR A 2 7.13 -4.16 17.97
N SER A 3 6.93 -4.97 16.92
CA SER A 3 6.56 -4.49 15.59
C SER A 3 5.24 -3.69 15.60
N LYS A 4 4.29 -4.08 16.44
CA LYS A 4 3.03 -3.35 16.65
C LYS A 4 3.27 -1.96 17.24
N MET A 5 4.09 -1.85 18.29
CA MET A 5 4.43 -0.56 18.88
C MET A 5 5.18 0.33 17.89
N LEU A 6 6.07 -0.25 17.08
CA LEU A 6 6.78 0.49 16.03
C LEU A 6 5.80 1.03 14.98
N LEU A 7 4.80 0.24 14.58
CA LEU A 7 3.74 0.68 13.66
C LEU A 7 2.91 1.82 14.26
N GLU A 8 2.51 1.72 15.54
CA GLU A 8 1.78 2.79 16.23
C GLU A 8 2.58 4.09 16.27
N GLN A 9 3.88 4.03 16.57
CA GLN A 9 4.75 5.21 16.54
C GLN A 9 4.90 5.79 15.13
N TYR A 10 5.01 4.93 14.11
CA TYR A 10 5.04 5.37 12.72
C TYR A 10 3.74 6.10 12.35
N MET A 11 2.58 5.54 12.70
CA MET A 11 1.29 6.17 12.42
C MET A 11 1.11 7.49 13.15
N ALA A 12 1.54 7.57 14.41
CA ALA A 12 1.53 8.83 15.17
C ALA A 12 2.39 9.91 14.49
N GLU A 13 3.59 9.57 14.02
CA GLU A 13 4.45 10.52 13.28
C GLU A 13 3.79 10.97 11.97
N ARG A 14 3.19 10.04 11.22
CA ARG A 14 2.53 10.38 9.95
C ARG A 14 1.26 11.22 10.15
N HIS A 15 0.49 10.95 11.20
CA HIS A 15 -0.68 11.76 11.56
C HIS A 15 -0.27 13.16 12.01
N ALA A 16 0.82 13.31 12.77
CA ALA A 16 1.36 14.61 13.15
C ALA A 16 1.79 15.45 11.93
N LEU A 17 2.17 14.79 10.83
CA LEU A 17 2.47 15.42 9.54
C LEU A 17 1.22 15.65 8.66
N GLY A 18 0.02 15.35 9.15
CA GLY A 18 -1.25 15.58 8.45
C GLY A 18 -1.67 14.48 7.46
N PHE A 19 -1.01 13.32 7.45
CA PHE A 19 -1.42 12.21 6.59
C PHE A 19 -2.52 11.36 7.26
N GLY A 20 -3.54 10.92 6.50
CA GLY A 20 -4.63 10.09 7.03
C GLY A 20 -4.44 8.56 6.93
N LEU A 21 -3.54 8.10 6.05
CA LEU A 21 -2.96 6.73 5.89
C LEU A 21 -3.82 5.47 6.16
N LYS A 22 -5.15 5.51 6.17
CA LYS A 22 -6.00 4.34 6.49
C LYS A 22 -5.69 3.09 5.65
N THR A 23 -5.37 3.28 4.36
CA THR A 23 -5.03 2.18 3.45
C THR A 23 -3.63 1.62 3.71
N ASP A 24 -2.69 2.51 4.04
CA ASP A 24 -1.27 2.19 4.20
C ASP A 24 -1.06 1.47 5.54
N GLU A 25 -1.77 1.88 6.58
CA GLU A 25 -1.82 1.16 7.84
C GLU A 25 -2.33 -0.27 7.66
N GLY A 26 -3.42 -0.44 6.91
CA GLY A 26 -3.92 -1.77 6.57
C GLY A 26 -2.91 -2.60 5.77
N CYS A 27 -2.11 -1.97 4.90
CA CYS A 27 -1.04 -2.62 4.17
C CYS A 27 0.09 -3.09 5.11
N ILE A 28 0.62 -2.20 5.94
CA ILE A 28 1.72 -2.49 6.84
C ILE A 28 1.30 -3.50 7.92
N ARG A 29 0.06 -3.44 8.42
CA ARG A 29 -0.47 -4.44 9.35
C ARG A 29 -0.53 -5.83 8.73
N ARG A 30 -0.85 -5.94 7.44
CA ARG A 30 -0.79 -7.23 6.71
C ARG A 30 0.63 -7.70 6.52
N PHE A 31 1.56 -6.79 6.21
CA PHE A 31 2.99 -7.09 6.11
C PHE A 31 3.53 -7.68 7.41
N LEU A 32 3.20 -7.09 8.57
CA LEU A 32 3.68 -7.51 9.89
C LEU A 32 2.95 -8.71 10.49
N ARG A 33 1.91 -9.25 9.84
CA ARG A 33 0.98 -10.23 10.45
C ARG A 33 1.71 -11.46 11.02
N ASP A 34 2.66 -11.98 10.25
CA ASP A 34 3.42 -13.18 10.58
C ASP A 34 4.87 -12.84 10.97
N PHE A 35 5.11 -11.59 11.39
CA PHE A 35 6.43 -11.16 11.86
C PHE A 35 6.75 -11.84 13.20
N ALA A 36 7.87 -12.57 13.24
CA ALA A 36 8.36 -13.16 14.48
C ALA A 36 9.06 -12.06 15.32
N GLU A 37 8.46 -11.72 16.45
CA GLU A 37 9.03 -10.75 17.38
C GLU A 37 10.32 -11.34 18.02
N PRO A 38 11.45 -10.61 17.97
CA PRO A 38 12.69 -11.06 18.57
C PRO A 38 12.70 -10.82 20.09
N ASP A 39 13.35 -11.71 20.83
CA ASP A 39 13.42 -11.67 22.30
C ASP A 39 14.21 -10.46 22.84
N ASP A 40 15.20 -9.99 22.08
CA ASP A 40 16.01 -8.82 22.41
C ASP A 40 15.31 -7.48 22.14
N GLY A 41 14.13 -7.52 21.50
CA GLY A 41 13.36 -6.35 21.12
C GLY A 41 13.99 -5.50 20.02
N VAL A 42 15.04 -5.99 19.35
CA VAL A 42 15.71 -5.36 18.20
C VAL A 42 15.13 -5.95 16.92
N LEU A 43 14.16 -5.24 16.36
CA LEU A 43 13.49 -5.65 15.13
C LEU A 43 14.49 -5.71 13.95
N SER A 44 14.44 -6.81 13.21
CA SER A 44 15.25 -7.03 12.00
C SER A 44 14.36 -7.51 10.86
N PHE A 45 14.12 -6.63 9.88
CA PHE A 45 13.37 -6.95 8.67
C PHE A 45 14.35 -7.39 7.59
N THR A 46 14.64 -8.69 7.54
CA THR A 46 15.61 -9.24 6.57
C THR A 46 15.10 -9.16 5.13
N LYS A 47 16.01 -9.29 4.17
CA LYS A 47 15.67 -9.30 2.75
C LYS A 47 14.68 -10.43 2.42
N GLU A 48 14.89 -11.61 2.99
CA GLU A 48 14.07 -12.80 2.80
C GLU A 48 12.66 -12.55 3.33
N TYR A 49 12.55 -11.99 4.54
CA TYR A 49 11.27 -11.62 5.11
C TYR A 49 10.53 -10.61 4.22
N VAL A 50 11.20 -9.51 3.86
CA VAL A 50 10.59 -8.43 3.07
C VAL A 50 10.11 -8.94 1.71
N LEU A 51 10.91 -9.73 0.99
CA LEU A 51 10.54 -10.25 -0.32
C LEU A 51 9.44 -11.31 -0.26
N ASN A 52 9.41 -12.16 0.77
CA ASN A 52 8.35 -13.18 0.92
C ASN A 52 6.98 -12.56 1.23
N HIS A 53 6.95 -11.39 1.86
CA HIS A 53 5.73 -10.71 2.29
C HIS A 53 5.29 -9.61 1.32
N ILE A 54 6.02 -9.42 0.21
CA ILE A 54 5.71 -8.45 -0.84
C ILE A 54 5.42 -9.19 -2.14
N GLY A 55 4.23 -8.95 -2.70
CA GLY A 55 3.86 -9.49 -4.01
C GLY A 55 3.36 -10.95 -4.00
N ASN A 56 3.20 -11.59 -2.85
CA ASN A 56 2.76 -13.00 -2.77
C ASN A 56 1.24 -13.19 -2.99
N ARG A 57 0.65 -12.44 -3.93
CA ARG A 57 -0.79 -12.50 -4.23
C ARG A 57 -1.00 -12.61 -5.73
N LEU A 58 -1.50 -13.78 -6.14
CA LEU A 58 -2.05 -14.00 -7.47
C LEU A 58 -3.12 -12.93 -7.77
N ASN A 59 -3.16 -12.42 -9.00
CA ASN A 59 -4.16 -11.47 -9.50
C ASN A 59 -4.15 -10.05 -8.90
N VAL A 60 -2.99 -9.57 -8.41
CA VAL A 60 -2.87 -8.17 -7.98
C VAL A 60 -2.33 -7.30 -9.11
N GLN A 61 -3.00 -6.16 -9.37
CA GLN A 61 -2.53 -5.18 -10.35
C GLN A 61 -1.19 -4.55 -9.94
N THR A 62 -0.36 -4.23 -10.94
CA THR A 62 0.96 -3.59 -10.76
C THR A 62 0.91 -2.34 -9.87
N ASN A 63 -0.10 -1.48 -10.06
CA ASN A 63 -0.25 -0.25 -9.27
C ASN A 63 -0.49 -0.54 -7.78
N THR A 64 -1.22 -1.60 -7.47
CA THR A 64 -1.42 -2.03 -6.08
C THR A 64 -0.12 -2.52 -5.46
N ILE A 65 0.70 -3.27 -6.21
CA ILE A 65 2.02 -3.70 -5.75
C ILE A 65 2.92 -2.48 -5.48
N LEU A 66 2.96 -1.52 -6.40
CA LEU A 66 3.76 -0.31 -6.25
C LEU A 66 3.35 0.51 -5.03
N ARG A 67 2.04 0.67 -4.80
CA ARG A 67 1.53 1.38 -3.62
C ARG A 67 1.87 0.66 -2.32
N ASP A 68 1.69 -0.66 -2.28
CA ASP A 68 1.99 -1.48 -1.10
C ASP A 68 3.48 -1.42 -0.76
N VAL A 69 4.35 -1.56 -1.77
CA VAL A 69 5.80 -1.39 -1.58
C VAL A 69 6.13 0.00 -1.08
N SER A 70 5.53 1.05 -1.62
CA SER A 70 5.79 2.43 -1.18
C SER A 70 5.45 2.61 0.30
N ALA A 71 4.30 2.10 0.74
CA ALA A 71 3.88 2.14 2.14
C ALA A 71 4.86 1.36 3.05
N ILE A 72 5.24 0.15 2.64
CA ILE A 72 6.18 -0.69 3.40
C ILE A 72 7.56 -0.06 3.45
N ASN A 73 8.12 0.42 2.34
CA ASN A 73 9.43 1.09 2.32
C ASN A 73 9.44 2.33 3.22
N GLY A 74 8.36 3.12 3.26
CA GLY A 74 8.24 4.26 4.16
C GLY A 74 8.25 3.86 5.64
N PHE A 75 7.60 2.75 5.99
CA PHE A 75 7.67 2.17 7.32
C PHE A 75 9.07 1.62 7.66
N LEU A 76 9.73 0.94 6.72
CA LEU A 76 11.08 0.41 6.93
C LEU A 76 12.12 1.54 7.08
N ASP A 77 11.95 2.66 6.37
CA ASP A 77 12.73 3.88 6.59
C ASP A 77 12.56 4.42 8.02
N PHE A 78 11.33 4.40 8.54
CA PHE A 78 11.09 4.76 9.93
C PHE A 78 11.74 3.77 10.90
N ALA A 79 11.67 2.47 10.63
CA ALA A 79 12.34 1.45 11.45
C ALA A 79 13.86 1.69 11.53
N ILE A 80 14.50 1.97 10.40
CA ILE A 80 15.93 2.31 10.33
C ILE A 80 16.24 3.56 11.16
N ARG A 81 15.43 4.61 11.05
CA ARG A 81 15.58 5.84 11.85
C ARG A 81 15.43 5.59 13.36
N LYS A 82 14.67 4.58 13.77
CA LYS A 82 14.52 4.18 15.19
C LYS A 82 15.62 3.23 15.67
N GLY A 83 16.61 2.91 14.83
CA GLY A 83 17.75 2.06 15.18
C GLY A 83 17.54 0.57 14.91
N HIS A 84 16.50 0.21 14.17
CA HIS A 84 16.26 -1.17 13.74
C HIS A 84 16.93 -1.50 12.41
N THR A 85 17.15 -2.78 12.14
CA THR A 85 17.70 -3.23 10.86
C THR A 85 16.56 -3.51 9.90
N ALA A 86 16.61 -2.97 8.69
CA ALA A 86 15.59 -3.25 7.68
C ALA A 86 16.16 -3.25 6.26
N TYR A 87 15.74 -4.23 5.45
CA TYR A 87 16.00 -4.25 4.02
C TYR A 87 14.95 -3.44 3.25
N LYS A 88 15.38 -2.36 2.58
CA LYS A 88 14.51 -1.61 1.67
C LYS A 88 14.49 -2.23 0.30
N ILE A 89 13.32 -2.28 -0.32
CA ILE A 89 13.24 -2.72 -1.72
C ILE A 89 13.76 -1.61 -2.64
N PRO A 90 14.77 -1.91 -3.47
CA PRO A 90 15.25 -0.97 -4.47
C PRO A 90 14.16 -0.65 -5.50
N PRO A 91 14.02 0.61 -5.95
CA PRO A 91 13.08 0.97 -7.02
C PRO A 91 13.30 0.15 -8.31
N LYS A 92 14.54 -0.27 -8.57
CA LYS A 92 14.93 -1.05 -9.76
C LYS A 92 14.33 -2.45 -9.79
N SER A 93 13.96 -3.03 -8.65
CA SER A 93 13.32 -4.35 -8.58
C SER A 93 11.80 -4.29 -8.66
N LEU A 94 11.22 -3.09 -8.78
CA LEU A 94 9.78 -2.93 -8.85
C LEU A 94 9.27 -3.04 -10.29
N PRO A 95 8.06 -3.60 -10.48
CA PRO A 95 7.43 -3.62 -11.80
C PRO A 95 7.25 -2.19 -12.29
N LYS A 96 7.62 -1.92 -13.54
CA LYS A 96 7.42 -0.60 -14.13
C LYS A 96 5.93 -0.34 -14.29
N GLU A 97 5.50 0.88 -13.97
CA GLU A 97 4.14 1.33 -14.23
C GLU A 97 3.88 1.31 -15.74
N ASN A 98 2.82 0.64 -16.16
CA ASN A 98 2.37 0.67 -17.55
C ASN A 98 1.50 1.92 -17.75
N LEU A 99 2.09 2.98 -18.30
CA LEU A 99 1.40 4.25 -18.59
C LEU A 99 0.51 4.19 -19.85
N ASN A 100 0.04 3.00 -20.24
CA ASN A 100 -0.80 2.79 -21.42
C ASN A 100 -2.28 3.16 -21.19
N PHE A 101 -2.61 3.71 -20.02
CA PHE A 101 -3.96 4.17 -19.77
C PHE A 101 -4.27 5.39 -20.64
N ARG A 102 -5.30 5.26 -21.47
CA ARG A 102 -5.90 6.37 -22.20
C ARG A 102 -7.33 6.51 -21.71
N ALA A 103 -7.62 7.63 -21.06
CA ALA A 103 -8.99 7.93 -20.66
C ALA A 103 -9.87 7.95 -21.92
N TYR A 104 -10.98 7.23 -21.86
CA TYR A 104 -12.04 7.37 -22.87
C TYR A 104 -12.80 8.65 -22.56
N ILE A 105 -12.79 9.60 -23.50
CA ILE A 105 -13.55 10.84 -23.38
C ILE A 105 -14.83 10.62 -24.17
N PHE A 106 -15.96 10.60 -23.45
CA PHE A 106 -17.27 10.42 -24.08
C PHE A 106 -17.60 11.60 -24.99
N THR A 107 -18.24 11.30 -26.12
CA THR A 107 -18.82 12.33 -26.99
C THR A 107 -20.13 12.86 -26.40
N ASP A 108 -20.58 14.02 -26.88
CA ASP A 108 -21.87 14.60 -26.47
C ASP A 108 -23.03 13.61 -26.69
N ASP A 109 -23.05 12.90 -27.83
CA ASP A 109 -24.05 11.85 -28.14
C ASP A 109 -24.00 10.66 -27.17
N GLU A 110 -22.83 10.29 -26.68
CA GLU A 110 -22.68 9.22 -25.69
C GLU A 110 -23.19 9.65 -24.33
N ILE A 111 -22.91 10.89 -23.94
CA ILE A 111 -23.43 11.49 -22.71
C ILE A 111 -24.95 11.58 -22.78
N GLU A 112 -25.52 12.06 -23.88
CA GLU A 112 -26.98 12.13 -24.07
C GLU A 112 -27.64 10.76 -23.92
N ARG A 113 -27.09 9.73 -24.58
CA ARG A 113 -27.62 8.36 -24.46
C ARG A 113 -27.52 7.81 -23.04
N MET A 114 -26.44 8.09 -22.32
CA MET A 114 -26.29 7.69 -20.92
C MET A 114 -27.32 8.36 -20.01
N LEU A 115 -27.59 9.66 -20.22
CA LEU A 115 -28.59 10.40 -19.46
C LEU A 115 -30.01 9.88 -19.73
N ILE A 116 -30.38 9.69 -21.01
CA ILE A 116 -31.68 9.11 -21.39
C ILE A 116 -31.85 7.72 -20.76
N ALA A 117 -30.81 6.88 -20.81
CA ALA A 117 -30.88 5.56 -20.20
C ALA A 117 -31.09 5.63 -18.68
N ALA A 118 -30.43 6.58 -18.00
CA ALA A 118 -30.58 6.79 -16.56
C ALA A 118 -32.01 7.20 -16.16
N ASP A 119 -32.67 8.07 -16.95
CA ASP A 119 -34.05 8.51 -16.71
C ASP A 119 -35.07 7.36 -16.80
N HIS A 120 -34.74 6.30 -17.55
CA HIS A 120 -35.60 5.12 -17.72
C HIS A 120 -35.23 3.98 -16.77
N VAL A 121 -34.31 4.17 -15.82
CA VAL A 121 -34.00 3.15 -14.81
C VAL A 121 -35.18 3.07 -13.84
N PRO A 122 -35.88 1.92 -13.77
CA PRO A 122 -37.00 1.77 -12.85
C PRO A 122 -36.50 1.83 -11.41
N PHE A 123 -37.25 2.54 -10.56
CA PHE A 123 -36.98 2.55 -9.13
C PHE A 123 -37.13 1.13 -8.57
N THR A 124 -36.11 0.65 -7.86
CA THR A 124 -36.15 -0.62 -7.14
C THR A 124 -35.99 -0.29 -5.66
N GLU A 125 -36.98 -0.67 -4.83
CA GLU A 125 -36.92 -0.55 -3.36
C GLU A 125 -35.88 -1.49 -2.75
#